data_AF-A0A559GJD3-F1
#
_entry.id   AF-A0A559GJD3-F1
#
_cell.length_a   1.000
_cell.length_b   1.000
_cell.length_c   1.000
_cell.angle_alpha   90.00
_cell.angle_beta   90.00
_cell.angle_gamma   90.00
#
_symmetry.space_group_name_H-M   'P 1'
#
loop_
_entity.id
_entity.type
_entity.pdbx_description
1 polymer ?
#
loop_
_entity_poly.entity_id
_entity_poly.type
_entity_poly.pdbx_seq_one_letter_code
_entity_poly.pdbx_strand_id
1 'polypeptide(L)'
;YHLHAHPLNKIQYLQSLLYHIFMEENATFVSILEDKMKERLDDECLLSVEMNQFFKEQVPLVEQDLGKKINHHEITFMLQVLPYLLLSCHNVEQYQERHQDIEKEFSLIRKRIEYQVSKKLGERLFQKFEISLSGLEVSLVAVLLLSYRKDLDIHAESDDFRQLKLALEEFIWYFESQIRMEIENKDDLLRNLMIHCKA
;
A
#
# COMPACT_ATOMS: atom_id res chain seq x y z
N TYR A 1 -3.47 -0.64 -21.02
CA TYR A 1 -3.95 0.65 -20.49
C TYR A 1 -2.77 1.45 -19.99
N HIS A 2 -2.63 2.72 -20.38
CA HIS A 2 -1.58 3.61 -19.89
C HIS A 2 -2.22 4.70 -19.04
N LEU A 3 -2.05 4.64 -17.71
CA LEU A 3 -2.54 5.66 -16.80
C LEU A 3 -1.58 6.85 -16.81
N HIS A 4 -2.00 7.98 -17.39
CA HIS A 4 -1.22 9.22 -17.36
C HIS A 4 -1.63 10.06 -16.14
N ALA A 5 -0.95 9.85 -15.01
CA ALA A 5 -1.24 10.53 -13.74
C ALA A 5 0.05 10.84 -12.98
N HIS A 6 -0.06 11.69 -11.94
CA HIS A 6 1.03 11.90 -10.98
C HIS A 6 1.45 10.54 -10.37
N PRO A 7 2.75 10.25 -10.21
CA PRO A 7 3.19 8.91 -9.77
C PRO A 7 2.62 8.46 -8.43
N LEU A 8 2.41 9.37 -7.47
CA LEU A 8 1.71 9.02 -6.23
C LEU A 8 0.28 8.54 -6.47
N ASN A 9 -0.44 9.17 -7.39
CA ASN A 9 -1.81 8.77 -7.71
C ASN A 9 -1.82 7.38 -8.37
N LYS A 10 -0.78 7.02 -9.13
CA LYS A 10 -0.63 5.67 -9.67
C LYS A 10 -0.40 4.65 -8.56
N ILE A 11 0.49 4.97 -7.62
CA ILE A 11 0.78 4.13 -6.45
C ILE A 11 -0.48 3.92 -5.60
N GLN A 12 -1.19 5.01 -5.29
CA GLN A 12 -2.43 4.97 -4.52
C GLN A 12 -3.52 4.16 -5.23
N TYR A 13 -3.73 4.43 -6.52
CA TYR A 13 -4.68 3.66 -7.33
C TYR A 13 -4.36 2.16 -7.31
N LEU A 14 -3.08 1.82 -7.49
CA LEU A 14 -2.63 0.44 -7.46
C LEU A 14 -2.83 -0.19 -6.08
N GLN A 15 -2.52 0.53 -5.01
CA GLN A 15 -2.75 0.04 -3.64
C GLN A 15 -4.24 -0.22 -3.39
N SER A 16 -5.13 0.67 -3.81
CA SER A 16 -6.58 0.47 -3.72
C SER A 16 -7.06 -0.70 -4.57
N LEU A 17 -6.54 -0.86 -5.78
CA LEU A 17 -6.87 -1.98 -6.66
C LEU A 17 -6.43 -3.32 -6.04
N LEU A 18 -5.21 -3.39 -5.54
CA LEU A 18 -4.68 -4.59 -4.86
C LEU A 18 -5.46 -4.86 -3.57
N TYR A 19 -5.88 -3.83 -2.84
CA TYR A 19 -6.79 -4.00 -1.71
C TYR A 19 -8.09 -4.67 -2.12
N HIS A 20 -8.76 -4.18 -3.17
CA HIS A 20 -10.00 -4.78 -3.66
C HIS A 20 -9.80 -6.24 -4.09
N ILE A 21 -8.76 -6.50 -4.88
CA ILE A 21 -8.45 -7.85 -5.39
C ILE A 21 -8.15 -8.84 -4.26
N PHE A 22 -7.31 -8.45 -3.29
CA PHE A 22 -6.84 -9.40 -2.28
C PHE A 22 -7.74 -9.47 -1.03
N MET A 23 -8.59 -8.47 -0.78
CA MET A 23 -9.49 -8.45 0.38
C MET A 23 -10.95 -8.72 0.05
N GLU A 24 -11.41 -8.42 -1.16
CA GLU A 24 -12.85 -8.46 -1.50
C GLU A 24 -13.21 -9.52 -2.55
N GLU A 25 -12.24 -9.98 -3.34
CA GLU A 25 -12.47 -11.02 -4.35
C GLU A 25 -12.37 -12.45 -3.80
N ASN A 26 -13.00 -13.38 -4.48
CA ASN A 26 -12.98 -14.80 -4.12
C ASN A 26 -11.57 -15.38 -4.26
N ALA A 27 -11.16 -16.25 -3.33
CA ALA A 27 -9.87 -16.95 -3.33
C ALA A 27 -9.53 -17.63 -4.68
N THR A 28 -10.51 -18.13 -5.41
CA THR A 28 -10.33 -18.71 -6.76
C THR A 28 -9.89 -17.67 -7.79
N PHE A 29 -10.40 -16.44 -7.70
CA PHE A 29 -9.98 -15.34 -8.59
C PHE A 29 -8.54 -14.93 -8.28
N VAL A 30 -8.20 -14.82 -7.00
CA VAL A 30 -6.84 -14.49 -6.55
C VAL A 30 -5.84 -15.53 -7.04
N SER A 31 -6.14 -16.83 -6.92
CA SER A 31 -5.23 -17.88 -7.39
C SER A 31 -5.00 -17.82 -8.91
N ILE A 32 -6.07 -17.59 -9.69
CA ILE A 32 -5.96 -17.45 -11.16
C ILE A 32 -5.12 -16.22 -11.51
N LEU A 33 -5.28 -15.12 -10.78
CA LEU A 33 -4.50 -13.89 -10.99
C LEU A 33 -3.02 -14.12 -10.66
N GLU A 34 -2.71 -14.76 -9.54
CA GLU A 34 -1.33 -15.13 -9.16
C GLU A 34 -0.69 -16.05 -10.21
N ASP A 35 -1.41 -17.06 -10.70
CA ASP A 35 -0.91 -17.97 -11.75
C ASP A 35 -0.64 -17.22 -13.05
N LYS A 36 -1.56 -16.36 -13.50
CA LYS A 36 -1.36 -15.53 -14.70
C LYS A 36 -0.24 -14.51 -14.55
N MET A 37 -0.02 -13.99 -13.36
CA MET A 37 1.09 -13.08 -13.09
C MET A 37 2.42 -13.82 -13.16
N LYS A 38 2.51 -15.03 -12.58
CA LYS A 38 3.70 -15.89 -12.69
C LYS A 38 4.01 -16.27 -14.13
N GLU A 39 2.99 -16.63 -14.91
CA GLU A 39 3.15 -16.95 -16.34
C GLU A 39 3.69 -15.76 -17.16
N ARG A 40 3.36 -14.52 -16.79
CA ARG A 40 3.75 -13.32 -17.53
C ARG A 40 5.06 -12.70 -17.08
N LEU A 41 5.38 -12.82 -15.80
CA LEU A 41 6.54 -12.23 -15.14
C LEU A 41 7.58 -13.30 -14.86
N ASP A 42 7.75 -14.24 -15.79
CA ASP A 42 8.59 -15.43 -15.65
C ASP A 42 9.96 -15.09 -15.02
N ASP A 43 10.35 -15.87 -14.00
CA ASP A 43 11.54 -15.65 -13.15
C ASP A 43 11.60 -14.36 -12.29
N GLU A 44 10.49 -13.67 -12.05
CA GLU A 44 10.48 -12.51 -11.13
C GLU A 44 10.76 -12.93 -9.68
N CYS A 45 11.95 -12.56 -9.19
CA CYS A 45 12.44 -12.90 -7.86
C CYS A 45 11.52 -12.39 -6.74
N LEU A 46 10.90 -11.21 -6.93
CA LEU A 46 9.99 -10.62 -5.94
C LEU A 46 8.72 -11.46 -5.69
N LEU A 47 8.30 -12.27 -6.66
CA LEU A 47 7.12 -13.13 -6.58
C LEU A 47 7.45 -14.57 -6.14
N SER A 48 8.72 -14.86 -5.84
CA SER A 48 9.17 -16.20 -5.45
C SER A 48 8.70 -16.61 -4.04
N VAL A 49 8.59 -17.92 -3.83
CA VAL A 49 8.28 -18.49 -2.51
C VAL A 49 9.37 -18.13 -1.49
N GLU A 50 10.63 -18.09 -1.91
CA GLU A 50 11.75 -17.71 -1.04
C GLU A 50 11.67 -16.25 -0.60
N MET A 51 11.25 -15.36 -1.50
CA MET A 51 11.03 -13.95 -1.17
C MET A 51 9.88 -13.78 -0.17
N ASN A 52 8.76 -14.48 -0.38
CA ASN A 52 7.64 -14.45 0.56
C ASN A 52 8.05 -14.94 1.95
N GLN A 53 8.84 -16.02 2.02
CA GLN A 53 9.38 -16.55 3.26
C GLN A 53 10.34 -15.56 3.93
N PHE A 54 11.21 -14.90 3.16
CA PHE A 54 12.06 -13.83 3.68
C PHE A 54 11.23 -12.71 4.29
N PHE A 55 10.23 -12.18 3.60
CA PHE A 55 9.41 -11.09 4.14
C PHE A 55 8.69 -11.50 5.43
N LYS A 56 8.19 -12.74 5.53
CA LYS A 56 7.62 -13.29 6.77
C LYS A 56 8.64 -13.28 7.92
N GLU A 57 9.88 -13.66 7.67
CA GLU A 57 10.97 -13.63 8.65
C GLU A 57 11.37 -12.21 9.06
N GLN A 58 11.13 -11.21 8.20
CA GLN A 58 11.40 -9.81 8.50
C GLN A 58 10.34 -9.16 9.38
N VAL A 59 9.10 -9.67 9.41
CA VAL A 59 7.99 -9.07 10.18
C VAL A 59 8.36 -8.81 11.65
N PRO A 60 8.90 -9.77 12.43
CA PRO A 60 9.22 -9.52 13.83
C PRO A 60 10.30 -8.45 14.02
N LEU A 61 11.26 -8.37 13.11
CA LEU A 61 12.33 -7.37 13.14
C LEU A 61 11.78 -5.98 12.82
N VAL A 62 10.88 -5.88 11.84
CA VAL A 62 10.17 -4.63 11.49
C VAL A 62 9.33 -4.15 12.67
N GLU A 63 8.55 -5.02 13.30
CA GLU A 63 7.76 -4.67 14.49
C GLU A 63 8.62 -4.20 15.65
N GLN A 64 9.76 -4.87 15.88
CA GLN A 64 10.74 -4.48 16.90
C GLN A 64 11.35 -3.11 16.60
N ASP A 65 11.81 -2.89 15.36
CA ASP A 65 12.42 -1.64 14.93
C ASP A 65 11.40 -0.47 14.96
N LEU A 66 10.11 -0.74 14.73
CA LEU A 66 9.03 0.24 14.83
C LEU A 66 8.55 0.49 16.26
N GLY A 67 8.85 -0.42 17.20
CA GLY A 67 8.30 -0.38 18.55
C GLY A 67 6.77 -0.60 18.60
N LYS A 68 6.19 -1.27 17.59
CA LYS A 68 4.76 -1.59 17.55
C LYS A 68 4.50 -2.99 17.00
N LYS A 69 3.53 -3.68 17.58
CA LYS A 69 2.92 -4.89 16.99
C LYS A 69 1.89 -4.47 15.96
N ILE A 70 2.04 -4.95 14.73
CA ILE A 70 1.15 -4.65 13.62
C ILE A 70 0.03 -5.69 13.61
N ASN A 71 -1.19 -5.27 13.24
CA ASN A 71 -2.31 -6.18 13.15
C ASN A 71 -2.03 -7.35 12.17
N HIS A 72 -2.40 -8.58 12.55
CA HIS A 72 -2.15 -9.77 11.73
C HIS A 72 -2.77 -9.72 10.33
N HIS A 73 -3.95 -9.11 10.18
CA HIS A 73 -4.60 -8.96 8.87
C HIS A 73 -3.82 -7.99 7.98
N GLU A 74 -3.29 -6.90 8.55
CA GLU A 74 -2.47 -5.94 7.81
C GLU A 74 -1.14 -6.55 7.38
N ILE A 75 -0.51 -7.37 8.24
CA ILE A 75 0.70 -8.14 7.88
C ILE A 75 0.40 -9.09 6.73
N THR A 76 -0.69 -9.85 6.83
CA THR A 76 -1.05 -10.85 5.80
C THR A 76 -1.29 -10.18 4.46
N PHE A 77 -2.07 -9.11 4.46
CA PHE A 77 -2.31 -8.30 3.27
C PHE A 77 -1.02 -7.69 2.70
N MET A 78 -0.15 -7.14 3.57
CA MET A 78 1.13 -6.56 3.16
C MET A 78 2.00 -7.58 2.43
N LEU A 79 2.15 -8.77 3.01
CA LEU A 79 2.99 -9.83 2.43
C LEU A 79 2.50 -10.29 1.05
N GLN A 80 1.19 -10.18 0.79
CA GLN A 80 0.60 -10.49 -0.51
C GLN A 80 0.82 -9.35 -1.51
N VAL A 81 0.66 -8.11 -1.08
CA VAL A 81 0.58 -6.95 -1.97
C VAL A 81 1.95 -6.29 -2.25
N LEU A 82 2.89 -6.37 -1.29
CA LEU A 82 4.19 -5.70 -1.36
C LEU A 82 4.98 -6.00 -2.64
N PRO A 83 5.11 -7.27 -3.12
CA PRO A 83 5.82 -7.56 -4.36
C PRO A 83 5.28 -6.79 -5.56
N TYR A 84 3.96 -6.73 -5.72
CA TYR A 84 3.30 -6.03 -6.82
C TYR A 84 3.49 -4.52 -6.75
N LEU A 85 3.49 -3.95 -5.55
CA LEU A 85 3.75 -2.52 -5.34
C LEU A 85 5.19 -2.15 -5.68
N LEU A 86 6.17 -2.97 -5.30
CA LEU A 86 7.58 -2.77 -5.63
C LEU A 86 7.80 -2.85 -7.14
N LEU A 87 7.28 -3.90 -7.80
CA LEU A 87 7.35 -4.04 -9.27
C LEU A 87 6.76 -2.85 -10.01
N SER A 88 5.67 -2.30 -9.48
CA SER A 88 5.01 -1.16 -10.10
C SER A 88 5.77 0.14 -9.88
N CYS A 89 6.41 0.32 -8.72
CA CYS A 89 7.31 1.44 -8.48
C CYS A 89 8.54 1.38 -9.39
N HIS A 90 9.11 0.20 -9.58
CA HIS A 90 10.23 -0.02 -10.49
C HIS A 90 9.90 0.46 -11.92
N ASN A 91 8.72 0.09 -12.42
CA ASN A 91 8.22 0.58 -13.71
C ASN A 91 8.04 2.10 -13.73
N VAL A 92 7.55 2.72 -12.65
CA VAL A 92 7.37 4.18 -12.58
C VAL A 92 8.70 4.93 -12.71
N GLU A 93 9.78 4.43 -12.09
CA GLU A 93 11.12 5.04 -12.18
C GLU A 93 11.74 4.90 -13.57
N GLN A 94 11.51 3.78 -14.24
CA GLN A 94 12.09 3.51 -15.57
C GLN A 94 11.49 4.40 -16.67
N TYR A 95 10.23 4.83 -16.54
CA TYR A 95 9.48 5.44 -17.64
C TYR A 95 9.10 6.92 -17.47
N GLN A 96 9.43 7.59 -16.35
CA GLN A 96 9.05 9.00 -16.14
C GLN A 96 10.23 9.92 -15.83
N GLU A 97 10.47 10.88 -16.74
CA GLU A 97 11.42 11.97 -16.54
C GLU A 97 10.96 12.89 -15.38
N ARG A 98 11.86 13.06 -14.39
CA ARG A 98 11.85 14.06 -13.30
C ARG A 98 10.86 13.82 -12.14
N HIS A 99 11.34 13.10 -11.14
CA HIS A 99 10.71 12.92 -9.83
C HIS A 99 11.04 14.00 -8.79
N GLN A 100 11.30 15.25 -9.19
CA GLN A 100 11.64 16.31 -8.22
C GLN A 100 10.48 16.66 -7.28
N ASP A 101 9.24 16.52 -7.75
CA ASP A 101 8.04 16.82 -6.96
C ASP A 101 7.78 15.72 -5.92
N ILE A 102 7.97 14.45 -6.32
CA ILE A 102 7.90 13.29 -5.43
C ILE A 102 8.95 13.35 -4.33
N GLU A 103 10.19 13.70 -4.68
CA GLU A 103 11.29 13.87 -3.72
C GLU A 103 10.93 14.87 -2.60
N LYS A 104 10.23 15.96 -2.95
CA LYS A 104 9.76 16.94 -1.97
C LYS A 104 8.65 16.37 -1.10
N GLU A 105 7.69 15.66 -1.66
CA GLU A 105 6.57 15.06 -0.92
C GLU A 105 7.06 13.98 0.07
N PHE A 106 8.03 13.15 -0.34
CA PHE A 106 8.62 12.13 0.53
C PHE A 106 9.65 12.67 1.52
N SER A 107 10.07 13.93 1.41
CA SER A 107 11.06 14.53 2.33
C SER A 107 10.61 14.51 3.79
N LEU A 108 9.30 14.60 4.05
CA LEU A 108 8.73 14.52 5.39
C LEU A 108 8.77 13.10 5.94
N ILE A 109 8.55 12.10 5.08
CA ILE A 109 8.58 10.68 5.45
C ILE A 109 10.00 10.24 5.81
N ARG A 110 11.03 10.80 5.16
CA ARG A 110 12.45 10.49 5.46
C ARG A 110 12.87 10.74 6.91
N LYS A 111 12.16 11.63 7.61
CA LYS A 111 12.40 11.95 9.03
C LYS A 111 11.72 10.98 10.00
N ARG A 112 10.82 10.13 9.50
CA ARG A 112 10.03 9.18 10.29
C ARG A 112 10.83 7.92 10.59
N ILE A 113 10.47 7.24 11.69
CA ILE A 113 11.11 5.97 12.07
C ILE A 113 10.85 4.89 11.02
N GLU A 114 9.66 4.89 10.43
CA GLU A 114 9.23 3.97 9.39
C GLU A 114 10.18 3.97 8.20
N TYR A 115 10.67 5.14 7.79
CA TYR A 115 11.64 5.24 6.70
C TYR A 115 12.98 4.58 7.05
N GLN A 116 13.45 4.71 8.29
CA GLN A 116 14.66 4.04 8.74
C GLN A 116 14.47 2.52 8.81
N VAL A 117 13.28 2.06 9.21
CA VAL A 117 12.92 0.64 9.19
C VAL A 117 12.86 0.11 7.76
N SER A 118 12.27 0.86 6.83
CA SER A 118 12.24 0.52 5.41
C SER A 118 13.64 0.44 4.80
N LYS A 119 14.56 1.34 5.18
CA LYS A 119 15.97 1.26 4.78
C LYS A 119 16.63 -0.02 5.27
N LYS A 120 16.48 -0.35 6.56
CA LYS A 120 17.01 -1.60 7.13
C LYS A 120 16.44 -2.83 6.41
N LEU A 121 15.16 -2.81 6.07
CA LEU A 121 14.54 -3.88 5.27
C LEU A 121 15.20 -3.99 3.90
N GLY A 122 15.41 -2.87 3.21
CA GLY A 122 16.11 -2.82 1.93
C GLY A 122 17.57 -3.30 2.01
N GLU A 123 18.29 -2.97 3.08
CA GLU A 123 19.66 -3.45 3.32
C GLU A 123 19.69 -4.98 3.49
N ARG A 124 18.74 -5.54 4.24
CA ARG A 124 18.62 -7.00 4.43
C ARG A 124 18.20 -7.70 3.13
N LEU A 125 17.34 -7.06 2.34
CA LEU A 125 16.93 -7.56 1.02
C LEU A 125 18.15 -7.63 0.08
N PHE A 126 18.96 -6.57 0.04
CA PHE A 126 20.20 -6.55 -0.73
C PHE A 126 21.21 -7.60 -0.26
N GLN A 127 21.37 -7.77 1.05
CA GLN A 127 22.28 -8.78 1.59
C GLN A 127 21.92 -10.22 1.23
N LYS A 128 20.62 -10.54 1.12
CA LYS A 128 20.15 -11.91 0.85
C LYS A 128 19.96 -12.18 -0.65
N PHE A 129 19.45 -11.21 -1.40
CA PHE A 129 19.03 -11.40 -2.79
C PHE A 129 19.73 -10.47 -3.79
N GLU A 130 20.64 -9.61 -3.33
CA GLU A 130 21.30 -8.57 -4.15
C GLU A 130 20.32 -7.59 -4.82
N ILE A 131 19.08 -7.50 -4.29
CA ILE A 131 18.06 -6.55 -4.75
C ILE A 131 18.19 -5.25 -3.96
N SER A 132 18.53 -4.16 -4.66
CA SER A 132 18.58 -2.83 -4.07
C SER A 132 17.25 -2.10 -4.24
N LEU A 133 16.67 -1.64 -3.13
CA LEU A 133 15.51 -0.76 -3.19
C LEU A 133 15.93 0.68 -3.49
N SER A 134 15.23 1.32 -4.41
CA SER A 134 15.39 2.72 -4.76
C SER A 134 14.93 3.65 -3.62
N GLY A 135 15.24 4.95 -3.73
CA GLY A 135 14.75 5.95 -2.79
C GLY A 135 13.22 6.03 -2.76
N LEU A 136 12.54 5.82 -3.89
CA LEU A 136 11.09 5.81 -3.99
C LEU A 136 10.51 4.55 -3.36
N GLU A 137 11.08 3.38 -3.66
CA GLU A 137 10.62 2.09 -3.12
C GLU A 137 10.76 2.03 -1.60
N VAL A 138 11.88 2.51 -1.05
CA VAL A 138 12.05 2.66 0.40
C VAL A 138 10.99 3.59 0.98
N SER A 139 10.68 4.69 0.29
CA SER A 139 9.68 5.65 0.76
C SER A 139 8.26 5.10 0.67
N LEU A 140 7.95 4.29 -0.34
CA LEU A 140 6.70 3.55 -0.46
C LEU A 140 6.52 2.60 0.73
N VAL A 141 7.52 1.76 1.00
CA VAL A 141 7.47 0.84 2.15
C VAL A 141 7.24 1.63 3.45
N ALA A 142 7.87 2.79 3.59
CA ALA A 142 7.69 3.64 4.76
C ALA A 142 6.25 4.15 4.89
N VAL A 143 5.61 4.55 3.79
CA VAL A 143 4.18 4.92 3.77
C VAL A 143 3.29 3.75 4.16
N LEU A 144 3.56 2.56 3.66
CA LEU A 144 2.82 1.36 4.03
C LEU A 144 2.92 1.08 5.54
N LEU A 145 4.14 1.12 6.09
CA LEU A 145 4.38 0.93 7.53
C LEU A 145 3.72 2.02 8.40
N LEU A 146 3.68 3.26 7.90
CA LEU A 146 2.97 4.37 8.53
C LEU A 146 1.46 4.12 8.59
N SER A 147 0.88 3.58 7.50
CA SER A 147 -0.55 3.30 7.41
C SER A 147 -1.02 2.19 8.34
N TYR A 148 -0.11 1.29 8.76
CA TYR A 148 -0.42 0.14 9.59
C TYR A 148 -0.75 0.49 11.03
N ARG A 149 -1.88 -0.06 11.48
CA ARG A 149 -2.45 0.07 12.81
C ARG A 149 -1.74 -0.86 13.79
N LYS A 150 -1.86 -0.53 15.08
CA LYS A 150 -1.38 -1.41 16.13
C LYS A 150 -2.35 -2.57 16.32
N ASP A 151 -1.85 -3.73 16.72
CA ASP A 151 -2.68 -4.92 17.01
C ASP A 151 -3.70 -4.68 18.15
N LEU A 152 -3.40 -3.70 19.03
CA LEU A 152 -4.29 -3.21 20.10
C LEU A 152 -5.18 -2.02 19.69
N ASP A 153 -5.26 -1.66 18.41
CA ASP A 153 -6.31 -0.75 17.92
C ASP A 153 -7.62 -1.53 17.79
N ILE A 154 -8.31 -1.68 18.93
CA ILE A 154 -9.77 -1.95 19.03
C ILE A 154 -10.58 -0.80 18.39
N HIS A 155 -9.91 0.16 17.74
CA HIS A 155 -10.49 1.37 17.15
C HIS A 155 -11.10 1.21 15.74
N ALA A 156 -11.16 -0.01 15.18
CA ALA A 156 -12.11 -0.29 14.11
C ALA A 156 -13.57 0.00 14.56
N GLU A 157 -13.82 0.05 15.87
CA GLU A 157 -15.04 0.57 16.50
C GLU A 157 -14.82 1.82 17.37
N SER A 158 -13.77 2.63 17.14
CA SER A 158 -13.65 3.91 17.84
C SER A 158 -14.75 4.86 17.38
N ASP A 159 -15.32 5.62 18.32
CA ASP A 159 -16.32 6.64 18.01
C ASP A 159 -15.81 7.65 16.97
N ASP A 160 -14.51 7.95 16.95
CA ASP A 160 -13.88 8.83 15.97
C ASP A 160 -13.96 8.27 14.53
N PHE A 161 -13.81 6.95 14.35
CA PHE A 161 -13.94 6.31 13.05
C PHE A 161 -15.39 6.27 12.58
N ARG A 162 -16.35 6.04 13.49
CA ARG A 162 -17.78 6.15 13.18
C ARG A 162 -18.15 7.59 12.82
N GLN A 163 -17.66 8.57 13.56
CA GLN A 163 -17.92 9.99 13.30
C GLN A 163 -17.32 10.44 11.97
N LEU A 164 -16.10 10.03 11.64
CA LEU A 164 -15.49 10.35 10.35
C LEU A 164 -16.25 9.72 9.18
N LYS A 165 -16.68 8.45 9.32
CA LYS A 165 -17.50 7.77 8.31
C LYS A 165 -18.84 8.50 8.11
N LEU A 166 -19.53 8.84 9.19
CA LEU A 166 -20.79 9.58 9.15
C LEU A 166 -20.62 10.96 8.50
N ALA A 167 -19.55 11.68 8.81
CA ALA A 167 -19.27 12.99 8.22
C ALA A 167 -18.99 12.88 6.70
N LEU A 168 -18.30 11.83 6.26
CA LEU A 168 -18.05 11.59 4.84
C LEU A 168 -19.31 11.14 4.10
N GLU A 169 -20.15 10.32 4.72
CA GLU A 169 -21.47 9.95 4.18
C GLU A 169 -22.37 11.18 4.02
N GLU A 170 -22.43 12.05 5.04
CA GLU A 170 -23.16 13.31 4.98
C GLU A 170 -22.60 14.24 3.90
N PHE A 171 -21.28 14.31 3.76
CA PHE A 171 -20.64 15.10 2.71
C PHE A 171 -21.02 14.62 1.30
N ILE A 172 -20.95 13.30 1.05
CA ILE A 172 -21.34 12.71 -0.24
C ILE A 172 -22.83 12.98 -0.50
N TRP A 173 -23.69 12.74 0.49
CA TRP A 173 -25.11 13.00 0.36
C TRP A 173 -25.40 14.48 0.05
N TYR A 174 -24.74 15.40 0.75
CA TYR A 174 -24.87 16.83 0.49
C TYR A 174 -24.40 17.18 -0.93
N PHE A 175 -23.26 16.64 -1.36
CA PHE A 175 -22.71 16.85 -2.70
C PHE A 175 -23.67 16.39 -3.80
N GLU A 176 -24.24 15.18 -3.67
CA GLU A 176 -25.23 14.66 -4.62
C GLU A 176 -26.51 15.51 -4.64
N SER A 177 -26.97 15.96 -3.47
CA SER A 177 -28.17 16.80 -3.34
C SER A 177 -28.02 18.16 -4.04
N GLN A 178 -26.81 18.73 -4.03
CA GLN A 178 -26.52 20.01 -4.67
C GLN A 178 -26.33 19.87 -6.18
N ILE A 179 -25.72 18.77 -6.64
CA ILE A 179 -25.30 18.60 -8.04
C ILE A 179 -26.35 17.82 -8.87
N ARG A 180 -27.36 17.22 -8.21
CA ARG A 180 -28.41 16.39 -8.84
C ARG A 180 -27.83 15.26 -9.70
N MET A 181 -26.72 14.69 -9.26
CA MET A 181 -26.09 13.53 -9.86
C MET A 181 -25.89 12.47 -8.77
N GLU A 182 -26.16 11.22 -9.11
CA GLU A 182 -25.84 10.09 -8.25
C GLU A 182 -24.46 9.54 -8.60
N ILE A 183 -23.66 9.31 -7.56
CA ILE A 183 -22.39 8.63 -7.65
C ILE A 183 -22.68 7.13 -7.68
N GLU A 184 -22.23 6.46 -8.75
CA GLU A 184 -22.53 5.07 -9.02
C GLU A 184 -21.90 4.11 -7.99
N ASN A 185 -20.63 4.32 -7.64
CA ASN A 185 -19.91 3.52 -6.63
C ASN A 185 -19.64 4.33 -5.35
N LYS A 186 -20.71 4.62 -4.59
CA LYS A 186 -20.60 5.39 -3.33
C LYS A 186 -19.70 4.72 -2.30
N ASP A 187 -19.77 3.40 -2.19
CA ASP A 187 -18.98 2.63 -1.22
C ASP A 187 -17.49 2.70 -1.52
N ASP A 188 -17.08 2.64 -2.79
CA ASP A 188 -15.68 2.81 -3.19
C ASP A 188 -15.20 4.24 -2.96
N LEU A 189 -16.04 5.23 -3.25
CA LEU A 189 -15.70 6.63 -3.00
C LEU A 189 -15.53 6.88 -1.50
N LEU A 190 -16.47 6.40 -0.67
CA LEU A 190 -16.41 6.53 0.78
C LEU A 190 -15.15 5.87 1.33
N ARG A 191 -14.81 4.69 0.84
CA ARG A 191 -13.60 3.96 1.24
C ARG A 191 -12.33 4.73 0.88
N ASN A 192 -12.23 5.24 -0.34
CA ASN A 192 -11.10 6.04 -0.78
C ASN A 192 -10.99 7.34 0.05
N LEU A 193 -12.10 8.01 0.31
CA LEU A 193 -12.14 9.21 1.16
C LEU A 193 -11.71 8.89 2.60
N MET A 194 -12.12 7.75 3.16
CA MET A 194 -11.66 7.34 4.49
C MET A 194 -10.15 7.06 4.53
N ILE A 195 -9.59 6.45 3.47
CA ILE A 195 -8.13 6.23 3.36
C ILE A 195 -7.42 7.59 3.35
N HIS A 196 -7.96 8.58 2.64
CA HIS A 196 -7.37 9.92 2.54
C HIS A 196 -7.52 10.76 3.82
N CYS A 197 -8.67 10.75 4.47
CA CYS A 197 -8.91 11.57 5.67
C CYS A 197 -8.20 11.06 6.94
N LYS A 198 -7.68 9.83 6.90
CA LYS A 198 -6.90 9.24 8.01
C LYS A 198 -5.39 9.54 7.91
N ALA A 199 -4.88 9.90 6.73
CA ALA A 199 -3.46 10.19 6.48
C ALA A 199 -3.07 11.59 6.98
#